data_AF-C6WLR1-F1
#
_entry.id   AF-C6WLR1-F1
#
_cell.length_a   1.000
_cell.length_b   1.000
_cell.length_c   1.000
_cell.angle_alpha   90.00
_cell.angle_beta   90.00
_cell.angle_gamma   90.00
#
_symmetry.space_group_name_H-M   'P 1'
#
loop_
_entity.id
_entity.type
_entity.pdbx_description
1 polymer ?
#
loop_
_entity_poly.entity_id
_entity_poly.type
_entity_poly.pdbx_seq_one_letter_code
_entity_poly.pdbx_strand_id
1 'polypeptide(L)'
;MTGPLFTADDQGAVLDSVAALLAHRLPGDWERLLLEVRVMGGHVESTTSLLDLHGRESDWELPEEALPLLLHLREGMADPVHGAWFALRLRLTHPGEYSAEQDWDSEPAWTHRPPERHHVEELALHPRAESEIPGWLRERAGLPEPAPVHAAPLFDGVDGQGTPTFERRPAVHPQERDDVLAYLESAPVVLPAPGDGSDALDPARSAPVPMGFHSDGTWVWAAGSAYYLREHGVPVLPQLVQHIRDNGYRVPEVDEAARERAAAVASGRTPGAPVPPHRPRGISDADQRALEHLRARLDHYGVAPGEYSIVEPKPDALVIEPAPGERGWQVQFWDASRGPQGRPVVHRHAVDAARALLGQLLWDDGQDSARAARLRDAQGPATGPVRTVAGIQPMPDEPPLSLFRDHEPVLLPAGTEVDRHGAENGNLVYAARTPNINRSLPKEFYERPYHSYRVQRPIPALRGVAVPWFEQVGGGSGFFLARSVRDFLHDGSLVEVFGPTSAPPQS
;
A
#
# COMPACT_ATOMS: atom_id res chain seq x y z
N MET A 1 24.35 -2.96 40.44
CA MET A 1 25.29 -1.85 40.18
C MET A 1 26.35 -2.41 39.27
N THR A 2 26.18 -2.24 37.95
CA THR A 2 27.18 -2.63 36.95
C THR A 2 28.37 -1.69 37.08
N GLY A 3 29.57 -2.26 37.19
CA GLY A 3 30.82 -1.49 37.19
C GLY A 3 31.06 -0.82 35.83
N PRO A 4 32.11 0.00 35.70
CA PRO A 4 32.50 0.53 34.38
C PRO A 4 32.80 -0.61 33.41
N LEU A 5 32.38 -0.45 32.16
CA LEU A 5 32.70 -1.37 31.06
C LEU A 5 34.22 -1.50 30.91
N PHE A 6 34.69 -2.73 30.68
CA PHE A 6 36.09 -3.02 30.45
C PHE A 6 36.59 -2.41 29.16
N THR A 7 37.74 -1.74 29.24
CA THR A 7 38.50 -1.33 28.06
C THR A 7 39.16 -2.54 27.40
N ALA A 8 39.69 -2.37 26.18
CA ALA A 8 40.44 -3.42 25.51
C ALA A 8 41.65 -3.91 26.34
N ASP A 9 42.29 -3.00 27.08
CA ASP A 9 43.43 -3.32 27.95
C ASP A 9 42.98 -4.13 29.18
N ASP A 10 41.83 -3.79 29.78
CA ASP A 10 41.26 -4.56 30.90
C ASP A 10 40.89 -5.99 30.46
N GLN A 11 40.26 -6.11 29.28
CA GLN A 11 39.93 -7.41 28.69
C GLN A 11 41.19 -8.24 28.43
N GLY A 12 42.23 -7.62 27.85
CA GLY A 12 43.53 -8.25 27.61
C GLY A 12 44.19 -8.72 28.90
N ALA A 13 44.19 -7.91 29.96
CA ALA A 13 44.79 -8.26 31.24
C ALA A 13 44.13 -9.49 31.89
N VAL A 14 42.79 -9.61 31.79
CA VAL A 14 42.06 -10.79 32.30
C VAL A 14 42.37 -12.02 31.45
N LEU A 15 42.39 -11.89 30.13
CA LEU A 15 42.73 -12.99 29.22
C LEU A 15 44.17 -13.47 29.38
N ASP A 16 45.13 -12.56 29.56
CA ASP A 16 46.53 -12.87 29.87
C ASP A 16 46.65 -13.65 31.19
N SER A 17 45.89 -13.24 32.20
CA SER A 17 45.86 -13.92 33.51
C SER A 17 45.30 -15.34 33.39
N VAL A 18 44.24 -15.53 32.60
CA VAL A 18 43.67 -16.86 32.31
C VAL A 18 44.67 -17.69 31.51
N ALA A 19 45.22 -17.17 30.42
CA ALA A 19 46.18 -17.88 29.57
C ALA A 19 47.42 -18.32 30.37
N ALA A 20 47.96 -17.44 31.21
CA ALA A 20 49.06 -17.77 32.11
C ALA A 20 48.66 -18.87 33.10
N LEU A 21 47.50 -18.74 33.77
CA LEU A 21 47.00 -19.75 34.71
C LEU A 21 46.87 -21.12 34.05
N LEU A 22 46.26 -21.20 32.86
CA LEU A 22 46.08 -22.45 32.13
C LEU A 22 47.43 -23.04 31.69
N ALA A 23 48.32 -22.23 31.09
CA ALA A 23 49.64 -22.67 30.66
C ALA A 23 50.49 -23.28 31.79
N HIS A 24 50.37 -22.77 33.02
CA HIS A 24 51.08 -23.31 34.18
C HIS A 24 50.53 -24.66 34.68
N ARG A 25 49.29 -25.02 34.32
CA ARG A 25 48.62 -26.26 34.74
C ARG A 25 48.58 -27.32 33.65
N LEU A 26 48.89 -26.95 32.41
CA LEU A 26 48.95 -27.87 31.28
C LEU A 26 50.15 -28.84 31.39
N PRO A 27 50.01 -30.09 30.92
CA PRO A 27 51.12 -31.05 30.86
C PRO A 27 52.28 -30.54 30.02
N GLY A 28 53.52 -30.99 30.27
CA GLY A 28 54.70 -30.50 29.56
C GLY A 28 54.78 -30.83 28.05
N ASP A 29 53.94 -31.77 27.57
CA ASP A 29 53.89 -32.23 26.18
C ASP A 29 52.64 -31.73 25.43
N TRP A 30 52.02 -30.65 25.89
CA TRP A 30 50.88 -30.03 25.21
C TRP A 30 51.26 -29.30 23.91
N GLU A 31 50.40 -29.36 22.91
CA GLU A 31 50.47 -28.54 21.69
C GLU A 31 49.41 -27.43 21.73
N ARG A 32 48.17 -27.79 22.06
CA ARG A 32 47.02 -26.90 21.96
C ARG A 32 45.92 -27.25 22.95
N LEU A 33 45.34 -26.24 23.57
CA LEU A 33 44.11 -26.34 24.36
C LEU A 33 43.01 -25.53 23.67
N LEU A 34 41.85 -26.17 23.49
CA LEU A 34 40.60 -25.49 23.15
C LEU A 34 39.72 -25.50 24.39
N LEU A 35 39.33 -24.32 24.86
CA LEU A 35 38.38 -24.13 25.94
C LEU A 35 37.16 -23.40 25.39
N GLU A 36 35.98 -23.97 25.61
CA GLU A 36 34.71 -23.33 25.34
C GLU A 36 33.93 -23.19 26.65
N VAL A 37 33.53 -21.96 26.96
CA VAL A 37 32.66 -21.65 28.11
C VAL A 37 31.35 -21.11 27.58
N ARG A 38 30.24 -21.66 28.08
CA ARG A 38 28.87 -21.32 27.70
C ARG A 38 28.12 -20.90 28.97
N VAL A 39 27.46 -19.75 28.94
CA VAL A 39 26.80 -19.13 30.10
C VAL A 39 25.39 -18.68 29.76
N MET A 40 24.43 -18.98 30.65
CA MET A 40 23.05 -18.54 30.59
C MET A 40 22.51 -18.32 32.00
N GLY A 41 22.39 -17.08 32.44
CA GLY A 41 22.08 -16.75 33.83
C GLY A 41 23.03 -17.50 34.78
N GLY A 42 22.48 -18.23 35.75
CA GLY A 42 23.25 -19.08 36.65
C GLY A 42 23.71 -20.45 36.08
N HIS A 43 23.38 -20.79 34.83
CA HIS A 43 23.80 -22.05 34.20
C HIS A 43 25.10 -21.86 33.42
N VAL A 44 26.14 -22.60 33.80
CA VAL A 44 27.48 -22.51 33.21
C VAL A 44 27.94 -23.90 32.80
N GLU A 45 28.43 -24.03 31.55
CA GLU A 45 29.12 -25.22 31.07
C GLU A 45 30.49 -24.85 30.52
N SER A 46 31.48 -25.68 30.80
CA SER A 46 32.82 -25.56 30.22
C SER A 46 33.23 -26.89 29.61
N THR A 47 33.76 -26.84 28.39
CA THR A 47 34.29 -27.99 27.67
C THR A 47 35.70 -27.69 27.21
N THR A 48 36.56 -28.70 27.27
CA THR A 48 37.99 -28.60 26.99
C THR A 48 38.42 -29.72 26.07
N SER A 49 39.27 -29.41 25.10
CA SER A 49 39.98 -30.41 24.30
C SER A 49 41.47 -30.07 24.32
N LEU A 50 42.28 -31.01 24.82
CA LEU A 50 43.72 -30.91 24.90
C LEU A 50 44.36 -31.82 23.85
N LEU A 51 45.14 -31.22 22.96
CA LEU A 51 45.98 -31.90 21.98
C LEU A 51 47.43 -31.93 22.47
N ASP A 52 48.01 -33.12 22.57
CA ASP A 52 49.43 -33.31 22.87
C ASP A 52 50.31 -33.25 21.60
N LEU A 53 51.64 -33.12 21.79
CA LEU A 53 52.64 -33.11 20.71
C LEU A 53 52.70 -34.42 19.90
N HIS A 54 52.02 -35.47 20.35
CA HIS A 54 51.90 -36.75 19.64
C HIS A 54 50.60 -36.85 18.83
N GLY A 55 49.79 -35.77 18.80
CA GLY A 55 48.54 -35.70 18.08
C GLY A 55 47.37 -36.41 18.76
N ARG A 56 47.48 -36.73 20.06
CA ARG A 56 46.38 -37.34 20.83
C ARG A 56 45.52 -36.25 21.47
N GLU A 57 44.22 -36.38 21.28
CA GLU A 57 43.21 -35.52 21.88
C GLU A 57 42.67 -36.15 23.18
N SER A 58 42.52 -35.34 24.22
CA SER A 58 42.02 -35.78 25.52
C SER A 58 41.24 -34.68 26.22
N ASP A 59 40.31 -35.07 27.10
CA ASP A 59 39.64 -34.15 28.01
C ASP A 59 40.62 -33.69 29.10
N TRP A 60 40.51 -32.44 29.51
CA TRP A 60 41.36 -31.85 30.54
C TRP A 60 40.54 -31.03 31.53
N GLU A 61 40.65 -31.30 32.82
CA GLU A 61 39.84 -30.62 33.82
C GLU A 61 40.26 -29.14 33.97
N LEU A 62 39.32 -28.23 33.75
CA LEU A 62 39.54 -26.79 33.89
C LEU A 62 39.78 -26.44 35.38
N PRO A 63 40.88 -25.75 35.73
CA PRO A 63 41.14 -25.31 37.09
C PRO A 63 40.02 -24.44 37.66
N GLU A 64 39.64 -24.67 38.91
CA GLU A 64 38.54 -23.95 39.58
C GLU A 64 38.77 -22.42 39.60
N GLU A 65 40.02 -21.97 39.59
CA GLU A 65 40.38 -20.55 39.60
C GLU A 65 40.15 -19.87 38.23
N ALA A 66 40.06 -20.63 37.14
CA ALA A 66 39.91 -20.07 35.79
C ALA A 66 38.49 -19.56 35.52
N LEU A 67 37.46 -20.28 35.99
CA LEU A 67 36.08 -19.94 35.71
C LEU A 67 35.66 -18.56 36.28
N PRO A 68 35.99 -18.21 37.54
CA PRO A 68 35.71 -16.87 38.06
C PRO A 68 36.33 -15.73 37.24
N LEU A 69 37.52 -15.92 36.67
CA LEU A 69 38.16 -14.93 35.80
C LEU A 69 37.41 -14.75 34.49
N LEU A 70 36.92 -15.84 33.89
CA LEU A 70 36.14 -15.81 32.64
C LEU A 70 34.76 -15.19 32.86
N LEU A 71 34.12 -15.47 33.99
CA LEU A 71 32.87 -14.79 34.37
C LEU A 71 33.11 -13.31 34.70
N HIS A 72 34.25 -12.96 35.30
CA HIS A 72 34.62 -11.55 35.52
C HIS A 72 34.81 -10.80 34.20
N LEU A 73 35.46 -11.44 33.21
CA LEU A 73 35.55 -10.91 31.85
C LEU A 73 34.16 -10.68 31.26
N ARG A 74 33.24 -11.64 31.44
CA ARG A 74 31.86 -11.53 30.98
C ARG A 74 31.13 -10.33 31.55
N GLU A 75 31.18 -10.18 32.88
CA GLU A 75 30.55 -9.04 33.57
C GLU A 75 31.14 -7.70 33.14
N GLY A 76 32.46 -7.64 32.94
CA GLY A 76 33.14 -6.42 32.49
C GLY A 76 32.83 -6.04 31.03
N MET A 77 32.52 -7.02 30.18
CA MET A 77 32.14 -6.80 28.79
C MET A 77 30.64 -6.55 28.61
N ALA A 78 29.81 -6.83 29.63
CA ALA A 78 28.36 -6.75 29.52
C ALA A 78 27.88 -5.30 29.46
N ASP A 79 27.27 -4.91 28.34
CA ASP A 79 26.73 -3.55 28.17
C ASP A 79 25.19 -3.53 28.09
N PRO A 80 24.52 -2.44 28.50
CA PRO A 80 23.07 -2.38 28.57
C PRO A 80 22.33 -2.49 27.21
N VAL A 81 23.03 -2.31 26.10
CA VAL A 81 22.46 -2.40 24.74
C VAL A 81 22.58 -3.83 24.23
N HIS A 82 23.79 -4.41 24.22
CA HIS A 82 24.03 -5.74 23.62
C HIS A 82 24.00 -6.90 24.63
N GLY A 83 23.93 -6.62 25.94
CA GLY A 83 23.93 -7.62 27.01
C GLY A 83 25.32 -8.18 27.26
N ALA A 84 25.43 -9.48 27.56
CA ALA A 84 26.70 -10.21 27.70
C ALA A 84 26.78 -11.37 26.71
N TRP A 85 27.99 -11.73 26.26
CA TRP A 85 28.17 -12.90 25.39
C TRP A 85 27.66 -14.20 26.02
N PHE A 86 27.22 -15.14 25.19
CA PHE A 86 26.68 -16.45 25.60
C PHE A 86 27.73 -17.56 25.55
N ALA A 87 28.73 -17.41 24.68
CA ALA A 87 29.84 -18.34 24.58
C ALA A 87 31.18 -17.62 24.39
N LEU A 88 32.22 -18.20 24.96
CA LEU A 88 33.61 -17.81 24.79
C LEU A 88 34.40 -19.03 24.32
N ARG A 89 35.09 -18.90 23.18
CA ARG A 89 36.02 -19.90 22.65
C ARG A 89 37.44 -19.37 22.77
N LEU A 90 38.23 -19.98 23.66
CA LEU A 90 39.64 -19.70 23.88
C LEU A 90 40.49 -20.81 23.28
N ARG A 91 41.39 -20.46 22.37
CA ARG A 91 42.42 -21.36 21.84
C ARG A 91 43.77 -20.91 22.38
N LEU A 92 44.48 -21.80 23.06
CA LEU A 92 45.84 -21.60 23.55
C LEU A 92 46.77 -22.56 22.82
N THR A 93 47.90 -22.09 22.32
CA THR A 93 48.90 -22.84 21.55
C THR A 93 50.28 -22.67 22.16
N HIS A 94 51.05 -23.76 22.27
CA HIS A 94 52.41 -23.71 22.81
C HIS A 94 53.31 -22.80 21.93
N PRO A 95 54.16 -21.91 22.51
CA PRO A 95 54.53 -21.80 23.92
C PRO A 95 53.70 -20.78 24.74
N GLY A 96 52.53 -20.34 24.29
CA GLY A 96 51.67 -19.42 25.06
C GLY A 96 50.85 -18.42 24.23
N GLU A 97 50.82 -18.57 22.90
CA GLU A 97 49.96 -17.74 22.05
C GLU A 97 48.50 -18.13 22.26
N TYR A 98 47.60 -17.14 22.36
CA TYR A 98 46.17 -17.40 22.49
C TYR A 98 45.32 -16.54 21.55
N SER A 99 44.10 -17.01 21.31
CA SER A 99 43.02 -16.25 20.67
C SER A 99 41.72 -16.52 21.39
N ALA A 100 40.92 -15.49 21.62
CA ALA A 100 39.62 -15.56 22.26
C ALA A 100 38.54 -14.97 21.34
N GLU A 101 37.44 -15.71 21.16
CA GLU A 101 36.29 -15.29 20.36
C GLU A 101 35.02 -15.39 21.21
N GLN A 102 34.21 -14.34 21.20
CA GLN A 102 32.93 -14.29 21.92
C GLN A 102 31.75 -14.37 20.94
N ASP A 103 30.73 -15.13 21.32
CA ASP A 103 29.47 -15.23 20.59
C ASP A 103 28.34 -14.57 21.40
N TRP A 104 27.68 -13.60 20.77
CA TRP A 104 26.68 -12.74 21.41
C TRP A 104 25.25 -13.03 20.94
N ASP A 105 25.11 -13.85 19.90
CA ASP A 105 23.90 -13.92 19.08
C ASP A 105 23.38 -15.35 18.95
N SER A 106 24.27 -16.34 18.88
CA SER A 106 23.90 -17.73 18.59
C SER A 106 23.45 -18.48 19.84
N GLU A 107 22.44 -19.36 19.73
CA GLU A 107 22.06 -20.28 20.82
C GLU A 107 23.24 -21.23 21.07
N PRO A 108 23.86 -21.25 22.27
CA PRO A 108 24.97 -22.12 22.54
C PRO A 108 24.58 -23.60 22.41
N ALA A 109 25.51 -24.43 21.92
CA ALA A 109 25.30 -25.87 21.86
C ALA A 109 25.43 -26.48 23.26
N TRP A 110 24.33 -26.52 24.02
CA TRP A 110 24.29 -27.04 25.39
C TRP A 110 24.45 -28.56 25.48
N THR A 111 25.26 -29.04 26.43
CA THR A 111 25.28 -30.46 26.82
C THR A 111 24.03 -30.79 27.63
N HIS A 112 23.70 -29.92 28.59
CA HIS A 112 22.44 -29.95 29.33
C HIS A 112 21.71 -28.62 29.11
N ARG A 113 20.57 -28.68 28.44
CA ARG A 113 19.81 -27.47 28.12
C ARG A 113 19.40 -26.72 29.41
N PRO A 114 19.69 -25.41 29.53
CA PRO A 114 19.26 -24.62 30.67
C PRO A 114 17.73 -24.55 30.75
N PRO A 115 17.11 -24.75 31.93
CA PRO A 115 15.68 -24.48 32.13
C PRO A 115 15.33 -22.99 31.91
N GLU A 116 14.06 -22.73 31.57
CA GLU A 116 13.48 -21.40 31.29
C GLU A 116 13.92 -20.29 32.26
N ARG A 117 13.97 -20.60 33.57
CA ARG A 117 14.37 -19.67 34.63
C ARG A 117 15.73 -19.01 34.38
N HIS A 118 16.67 -19.71 33.73
CA HIS A 118 18.00 -19.17 33.46
C HIS A 118 18.01 -18.19 32.28
N HIS A 119 17.10 -18.35 31.32
CA HIS A 119 16.91 -17.39 30.22
C HIS A 119 16.27 -16.10 30.72
N VAL A 120 15.30 -16.20 31.63
CA VAL A 120 14.70 -15.04 32.31
C VAL A 120 15.73 -14.35 33.21
N GLU A 121 16.50 -15.12 33.98
CA GLU A 121 17.59 -14.62 34.83
C GLU A 121 18.67 -13.91 34.01
N GLU A 122 19.06 -14.46 32.86
CA GLU A 122 20.02 -13.85 31.94
C GLU A 122 19.61 -12.43 31.54
N LEU A 123 18.36 -12.24 31.09
CA LEU A 123 17.85 -10.92 30.69
C LEU A 123 17.69 -9.96 31.88
N ALA A 124 17.51 -10.48 33.10
CA ALA A 124 17.44 -9.68 34.31
C ALA A 124 18.82 -9.21 34.77
N LEU A 125 19.84 -10.08 34.66
CA LEU A 125 21.22 -9.78 35.03
C LEU A 125 21.91 -8.90 33.98
N HIS A 126 21.69 -9.21 32.70
CA HIS A 126 22.32 -8.54 31.56
C HIS A 126 21.24 -8.10 30.56
N PRO A 127 20.55 -6.99 30.87
CA PRO A 127 19.54 -6.43 29.99
C PRO A 127 20.11 -6.13 28.61
N ARG A 128 19.26 -6.29 27.60
CA ARG A 128 19.53 -5.99 26.20
C ARG A 128 18.46 -5.04 25.68
N ALA A 129 18.82 -4.21 24.71
CA ALA A 129 17.83 -3.48 23.92
C ALA A 129 16.91 -4.50 23.23
N GLU A 130 15.64 -4.12 23.01
CA GLU A 130 14.62 -5.05 22.50
C GLU A 130 15.01 -5.64 21.12
N SER A 131 15.74 -4.86 20.31
CA SER A 131 16.27 -5.29 19.00
C SER A 131 17.49 -6.22 19.07
N GLU A 132 18.18 -6.25 20.22
CA GLU A 132 19.41 -7.04 20.44
C GLU A 132 19.13 -8.36 21.16
N ILE A 133 17.86 -8.65 21.50
CA ILE A 133 17.45 -9.95 22.06
C ILE A 133 17.32 -10.94 20.91
N PRO A 134 18.16 -11.99 20.83
CA PRO A 134 18.05 -12.99 19.77
C PRO A 134 16.70 -13.73 19.85
N GLY A 135 16.16 -14.11 18.70
CA GLY A 135 14.85 -14.77 18.61
C GLY A 135 14.75 -16.06 19.44
N TRP A 136 15.83 -16.85 19.49
CA TRP A 136 15.87 -18.06 20.32
C TRP A 136 15.79 -17.72 21.83
N LEU A 137 16.44 -16.66 22.30
CA LEU A 137 16.43 -16.29 23.71
C LEU A 137 15.06 -15.77 24.11
N ARG A 138 14.43 -14.98 23.24
CA ARG A 138 13.04 -14.52 23.41
C ARG A 138 12.08 -15.69 23.59
N GLU A 139 12.13 -16.66 22.68
CA GLU A 139 11.30 -17.87 22.74
C GLU A 139 11.55 -18.64 24.04
N ARG A 140 12.83 -18.85 24.40
CA ARG A 140 13.23 -19.62 25.58
C ARG A 140 12.89 -18.95 26.91
N ALA A 141 12.86 -17.61 26.93
CA ALA A 141 12.48 -16.81 28.09
C ALA A 141 10.96 -16.60 28.18
N GLY A 142 10.16 -17.11 27.23
CA GLY A 142 8.71 -16.93 27.22
C GLY A 142 8.26 -15.49 26.97
N LEU A 143 9.12 -14.67 26.36
CA LEU A 143 8.81 -13.29 26.02
C LEU A 143 7.88 -13.25 24.78
N PRO A 144 6.89 -12.33 24.74
CA PRO A 144 6.04 -12.18 23.58
C PRO A 144 6.86 -11.72 22.36
N GLU A 145 6.40 -12.11 21.17
CA GLU A 145 6.90 -11.56 19.92
C GLU A 145 6.72 -10.03 19.91
N PRO A 146 7.74 -9.27 19.49
CA PRO A 146 7.64 -7.83 19.43
C PRO A 146 6.57 -7.43 18.41
N ALA A 147 5.86 -6.34 18.69
CA ALA A 147 4.91 -5.79 17.73
C ALA A 147 5.65 -5.44 16.42
N PRO A 148 5.11 -5.84 15.25
CA PRO A 148 5.76 -5.58 13.98
C PRO A 148 5.83 -4.08 13.71
N VAL A 149 6.98 -3.62 13.21
CA VAL A 149 7.15 -2.24 12.76
C VAL A 149 7.23 -2.21 11.23
N HIS A 150 6.34 -1.43 10.62
CA HIS A 150 6.26 -1.27 9.18
C HIS A 150 7.02 -0.02 8.72
N ALA A 151 7.86 -0.15 7.70
CA ALA A 151 8.46 1.00 7.03
C ALA A 151 7.48 1.58 6.00
N ALA A 152 7.16 2.87 6.10
CA ALA A 152 6.40 3.60 5.10
C ALA A 152 7.37 4.34 4.16
N PRO A 153 7.65 3.82 2.95
CA PRO A 153 8.56 4.47 2.03
C PRO A 153 7.92 5.75 1.47
N LEU A 154 8.73 6.81 1.40
CA LEU A 154 8.33 8.10 0.86
C LEU A 154 7.83 7.97 -0.60
N PHE A 155 8.57 7.22 -1.41
CA PHE A 155 8.27 6.92 -2.82
C PHE A 155 8.20 5.40 -3.04
N ASP A 156 7.48 4.95 -4.07
CA ASP A 156 7.36 3.52 -4.41
C ASP A 156 8.61 2.96 -5.10
N GLY A 157 9.48 3.84 -5.59
CA GLY A 157 10.71 3.51 -6.30
C GLY A 157 11.17 4.68 -7.15
N VAL A 158 12.06 4.40 -8.10
CA VAL A 158 12.52 5.36 -9.11
C VAL A 158 12.26 4.78 -10.50
N ASP A 159 11.96 5.65 -11.47
CA ASP A 159 11.83 5.25 -12.87
C ASP A 159 13.21 5.09 -13.55
N GLY A 160 13.20 4.75 -14.85
CA GLY A 160 14.43 4.59 -15.63
C GLY A 160 15.25 5.87 -15.83
N GLN A 161 14.71 7.04 -15.46
CA GLN A 161 15.38 8.34 -15.49
C GLN A 161 15.85 8.80 -14.11
N GLY A 162 15.59 8.01 -13.05
CA GLY A 162 15.93 8.34 -11.67
C GLY A 162 14.89 9.21 -10.96
N THR A 163 13.73 9.45 -11.58
CA THR A 163 12.65 10.24 -10.98
C THR A 163 11.88 9.39 -9.96
N PRO A 164 11.58 9.91 -8.76
CA PRO A 164 10.75 9.19 -7.80
C PRO A 164 9.35 8.88 -8.33
N THR A 165 8.86 7.67 -8.06
CA THR A 165 7.54 7.19 -8.54
C THR A 165 6.56 6.98 -7.38
N PHE A 166 5.30 7.39 -7.56
CA PHE A 166 4.23 7.28 -6.56
C PHE A 166 2.81 7.35 -7.15
N GLU A 167 2.68 7.32 -8.47
CA GLU A 167 1.42 7.59 -9.20
C GLU A 167 0.30 6.58 -8.94
N ARG A 168 0.62 5.39 -8.45
CA ARG A 168 -0.37 4.34 -8.14
C ARG A 168 -1.08 4.57 -6.81
N ARG A 169 -0.63 5.52 -6.00
CA ARG A 169 -1.20 5.79 -4.68
C ARG A 169 -2.42 6.71 -4.82
N PRO A 170 -3.55 6.41 -4.14
CA PRO A 170 -4.67 7.34 -4.10
C PRO A 170 -4.28 8.60 -3.32
N ALA A 171 -4.71 9.77 -3.81
CA ALA A 171 -4.47 11.03 -3.12
C ALA A 171 -5.12 11.05 -1.73
N VAL A 172 -4.48 11.73 -0.78
CA VAL A 172 -5.07 12.01 0.54
C VAL A 172 -6.25 12.97 0.35
N HIS A 173 -7.39 12.67 0.96
CA HIS A 173 -8.58 13.48 0.76
C HIS A 173 -8.36 14.90 1.32
N PRO A 174 -8.81 15.98 0.64
CA PRO A 174 -8.52 17.35 1.08
C PRO A 174 -8.96 17.65 2.53
N GLN A 175 -10.09 17.10 2.98
CA GLN A 175 -10.60 17.29 4.35
C GLN A 175 -9.75 16.63 5.46
N GLU A 176 -8.96 15.61 5.14
CA GLU A 176 -8.09 14.93 6.13
C GLU A 176 -6.62 15.31 5.98
N ARG A 177 -6.27 16.09 4.95
CA ARG A 177 -4.88 16.44 4.61
C ARG A 177 -4.16 17.10 5.78
N ASP A 178 -4.79 18.08 6.42
CA ASP A 178 -4.19 18.81 7.54
C ASP A 178 -4.04 17.92 8.79
N ASP A 179 -5.01 17.05 9.04
CA ASP A 179 -4.96 16.08 10.14
C ASP A 179 -3.85 15.03 9.92
N VAL A 180 -3.68 14.55 8.68
CA VAL A 180 -2.59 13.64 8.29
C VAL A 180 -1.23 14.32 8.40
N LEU A 181 -1.10 15.58 7.95
CA LEU A 181 0.13 16.35 8.11
C LEU A 181 0.49 16.51 9.59
N ALA A 182 -0.47 16.94 10.41
CA ALA A 182 -0.27 17.09 11.85
C ALA A 182 0.15 15.78 12.52
N TYR A 183 -0.43 14.64 12.13
CA TYR A 183 -0.02 13.33 12.62
C TYR A 183 1.44 13.01 12.27
N LEU A 184 1.81 13.17 11.00
CA LEU A 184 3.15 12.85 10.50
C LEU A 184 4.24 13.70 11.18
N GLU A 185 3.92 14.94 11.52
CA GLU A 185 4.87 15.91 12.13
C GLU A 185 4.93 15.83 13.66
N SER A 186 3.82 15.48 14.33
CA SER A 186 3.75 15.41 15.79
C SER A 186 4.32 14.13 16.38
N ALA A 187 4.51 13.09 15.56
CA ALA A 187 5.07 11.82 16.01
C ALA A 187 6.51 11.98 16.51
N PRO A 188 6.94 11.21 17.54
CA PRO A 188 8.32 11.26 18.02
C PRO A 188 9.35 10.95 16.93
N VAL A 189 10.48 11.68 16.95
CA VAL A 189 11.65 11.38 16.12
C VAL A 189 12.38 10.20 16.73
N VAL A 190 12.51 9.11 15.98
CA VAL A 190 13.19 7.87 16.42
C VAL A 190 14.60 7.74 15.86
N LEU A 191 14.88 8.41 14.74
CA LEU A 191 16.23 8.47 14.16
C LEU A 191 16.49 9.89 13.65
N PRO A 192 17.20 10.73 14.41
CA PRO A 192 17.59 12.05 13.94
C PRO A 192 18.65 11.92 12.85
N ALA A 193 18.58 12.78 11.84
CA ALA A 193 19.64 12.90 10.83
C ALA A 193 20.11 14.35 10.78
N PRO A 194 21.43 14.61 10.82
CA PRO A 194 21.96 15.96 10.77
C PRO A 194 21.82 16.55 9.36
N GLY A 195 21.42 17.82 9.29
CA GLY A 195 21.33 18.58 8.05
C GLY A 195 20.00 18.45 7.32
N ASP A 196 19.92 19.13 6.18
CA ASP A 196 18.73 19.20 5.34
C ASP A 196 18.96 18.47 4.01
N GLY A 197 17.95 17.75 3.56
CA GLY A 197 17.94 17.06 2.28
C GLY A 197 17.63 18.00 1.11
N SER A 198 18.03 17.57 -0.09
CA SER A 198 17.59 18.20 -1.34
C SER A 198 16.20 17.71 -1.72
N ASP A 199 15.40 18.59 -2.31
CA ASP A 199 14.10 18.23 -2.84
C ASP A 199 14.24 17.39 -4.13
N ALA A 200 13.95 16.10 -4.01
CA ALA A 200 13.98 15.13 -5.11
C ALA A 200 13.01 15.42 -6.27
N LEU A 201 11.94 16.21 -6.07
CA LEU A 201 10.99 16.56 -7.13
C LEU A 201 11.26 17.94 -7.72
N ASP A 202 11.88 18.83 -6.95
CA ASP A 202 12.34 20.14 -7.42
C ASP A 202 13.73 20.47 -6.87
N PRO A 203 14.81 19.92 -7.46
CA PRO A 203 16.17 20.13 -6.95
C PRO A 203 16.65 21.58 -6.97
N ALA A 204 15.97 22.48 -7.70
CA ALA A 204 16.27 23.89 -7.73
C ALA A 204 15.71 24.65 -6.52
N ARG A 205 14.79 24.02 -5.77
CA ARG A 205 14.15 24.60 -4.60
C ARG A 205 15.14 24.67 -3.44
N SER A 206 15.32 25.87 -2.88
CA SER A 206 16.20 26.09 -1.72
C SER A 206 15.56 25.74 -0.38
N ALA A 207 14.32 25.24 -0.36
CA ALA A 207 13.65 24.87 0.87
C ALA A 207 14.25 23.56 1.42
N PRO A 208 14.75 23.56 2.67
CA PRO A 208 15.36 22.36 3.25
C PRO A 208 14.33 21.26 3.46
N VAL A 209 14.60 20.04 2.98
CA VAL A 209 13.78 18.86 3.27
C VAL A 209 14.22 18.28 4.61
N PRO A 210 13.33 18.20 5.63
CA PRO A 210 13.68 17.63 6.91
C PRO A 210 14.18 16.19 6.77
N MET A 211 15.37 15.94 7.30
CA MET A 211 15.95 14.60 7.37
C MET A 211 15.61 13.92 8.70
N GLY A 212 15.68 12.58 8.71
CA GLY A 212 15.40 11.75 9.88
C GLY A 212 14.08 10.98 9.74
N PHE A 213 13.73 10.26 10.79
CA PHE A 213 12.58 9.37 10.80
C PHE A 213 11.71 9.57 12.04
N HIS A 214 10.40 9.58 11.81
CA HIS A 214 9.37 9.62 12.84
C HIS A 214 8.70 8.25 12.96
N SER A 215 8.11 7.99 14.12
CA SER A 215 7.34 6.76 14.35
C SER A 215 6.21 6.96 15.36
N ASP A 216 5.12 6.21 15.17
CA ASP A 216 4.06 6.00 16.15
C ASP A 216 4.18 4.65 16.89
N GLY A 217 5.33 3.98 16.79
CA GLY A 217 5.59 2.67 17.39
C GLY A 217 5.12 1.47 16.55
N THR A 218 4.25 1.68 15.55
CA THR A 218 3.82 0.63 14.59
C THR A 218 4.36 0.90 13.18
N TRP A 219 4.46 2.17 12.81
CA TRP A 219 4.99 2.62 11.53
C TRP A 219 6.19 3.51 11.73
N VAL A 220 7.12 3.48 10.77
CA VAL A 220 8.24 4.41 10.69
C VAL A 220 8.29 5.05 9.31
N TRP A 221 8.44 6.37 9.26
CA TRP A 221 8.43 7.15 8.01
C TRP A 221 9.47 8.26 8.05
N ALA A 222 9.94 8.67 6.86
CA ALA A 222 10.87 9.78 6.72
C ALA A 222 10.19 11.10 7.10
N ALA A 223 10.89 11.99 7.81
CA ALA A 223 10.40 13.33 8.17
C ALA A 223 9.96 14.15 6.94
N GLY A 224 10.64 13.96 5.81
CA GLY A 224 10.26 14.55 4.52
C GLY A 224 8.85 14.19 4.02
N SER A 225 8.20 13.15 4.55
CA SER A 225 6.84 12.74 4.13
C SER A 225 5.82 13.85 4.27
N ALA A 226 5.87 14.61 5.38
CA ALA A 226 5.00 15.75 5.59
C ALA A 226 5.32 16.91 4.62
N TYR A 227 6.62 17.17 4.38
CA TYR A 227 7.07 18.16 3.40
C TYR A 227 6.54 17.84 1.99
N TYR A 228 6.69 16.61 1.52
CA TYR A 228 6.26 16.21 0.17
C TYR A 228 4.74 16.20 -0.01
N LEU A 229 3.99 15.79 1.03
CA LEU A 229 2.53 15.91 1.01
C LEU A 229 2.10 17.38 0.92
N ARG A 230 2.76 18.27 1.67
CA ARG A 230 2.43 19.70 1.70
C ARG A 230 2.79 20.41 0.39
N GLU A 231 4.04 20.30 -0.02
CA GLU A 231 4.60 21.12 -1.10
C GLU A 231 4.30 20.57 -2.49
N HIS A 232 4.21 19.24 -2.62
CA HIS A 232 4.06 18.56 -3.91
C HIS A 232 2.78 17.74 -4.03
N GLY A 233 2.00 17.61 -2.95
CA GLY A 233 0.80 16.77 -2.94
C GLY A 233 1.11 15.28 -3.11
N VAL A 234 2.33 14.84 -2.81
CA VAL A 234 2.72 13.43 -2.93
C VAL A 234 1.86 12.59 -2.00
N PRO A 235 1.15 11.57 -2.52
CA PRO A 235 0.32 10.74 -1.66
C PRO A 235 1.16 9.92 -0.67
N VAL A 236 0.79 10.04 0.60
CA VAL A 236 1.30 9.18 1.67
C VAL A 236 0.84 7.74 1.41
N LEU A 237 1.63 6.76 1.82
CA LEU A 237 1.30 5.35 1.67
C LEU A 237 -0.13 5.08 2.21
N PRO A 238 -1.05 4.51 1.41
CA PRO A 238 -2.46 4.50 1.76
C PRO A 238 -2.78 3.61 2.97
N GLN A 239 -1.92 2.62 3.26
CA GLN A 239 -1.97 1.83 4.49
C GLN A 239 -1.63 2.67 5.73
N LEU A 240 -0.63 3.56 5.63
CA LEU A 240 -0.30 4.49 6.71
C LEU A 240 -1.42 5.49 6.91
N VAL A 241 -2.00 6.05 5.83
CA VAL A 241 -3.18 6.92 5.94
C VAL A 241 -4.34 6.18 6.62
N GLN A 242 -4.57 4.92 6.28
CA GLN A 242 -5.59 4.12 6.96
C GLN A 242 -5.28 3.92 8.45
N HIS A 243 -4.02 3.65 8.80
CA HIS A 243 -3.60 3.54 10.20
C HIS A 243 -3.82 4.86 10.98
N ILE A 244 -3.49 6.00 10.38
CA ILE A 244 -3.74 7.33 10.95
C ILE A 244 -5.24 7.53 11.25
N ARG A 245 -6.12 7.10 10.34
CA ARG A 245 -7.57 7.14 10.54
C ARG A 245 -8.01 6.24 11.69
N ASP A 246 -7.46 5.03 11.76
CA ASP A 246 -7.79 4.06 12.81
C ASP A 246 -7.35 4.57 14.20
N ASN A 247 -6.29 5.37 14.26
CA ASN A 247 -5.83 6.09 15.46
C ASN A 247 -6.58 7.41 15.72
N GLY A 248 -7.61 7.74 14.93
CA GLY A 248 -8.38 8.97 15.08
C GLY A 248 -7.52 10.24 14.91
N TYR A 249 -6.52 10.19 14.04
CA TYR A 249 -5.58 11.28 13.76
C TYR A 249 -4.76 11.75 14.96
N ARG A 250 -4.55 10.89 15.97
CA ARG A 250 -3.71 11.18 17.14
C ARG A 250 -2.61 10.15 17.27
N VAL A 251 -1.38 10.62 17.44
CA VAL A 251 -0.24 9.72 17.65
C VAL A 251 -0.40 9.02 19.01
N PRO A 252 -0.36 7.67 19.06
CA PRO A 252 -0.37 6.92 20.32
C PRO A 252 0.90 7.19 21.15
N GLU A 253 0.88 6.83 22.43
CA GLU A 253 2.10 6.89 23.26
C GLU A 253 3.12 5.86 22.74
N VAL A 254 4.34 6.35 22.47
CA VAL A 254 5.44 5.52 21.98
C VAL A 254 6.45 5.33 23.11
N ASP A 255 6.46 4.13 23.69
CA ASP A 255 7.44 3.71 24.69
C ASP A 255 8.85 3.56 24.10
N GLU A 256 9.86 3.49 24.97
CA GLU A 256 11.26 3.47 24.53
C GLU A 256 11.60 2.23 23.70
N ALA A 257 11.06 1.06 24.08
CA ALA A 257 11.25 -0.18 23.32
C ALA A 257 10.68 -0.06 21.90
N ALA A 258 9.52 0.58 21.71
CA ALA A 258 8.94 0.85 20.40
C ALA A 258 9.79 1.84 19.58
N ARG A 259 10.38 2.86 20.22
CA ARG A 259 11.30 3.78 19.54
C ARG A 259 12.56 3.08 19.07
N GLU A 260 13.16 2.23 19.90
CA GLU A 260 14.35 1.44 19.55
C GLU A 260 14.07 0.51 18.37
N ARG A 261 12.95 -0.22 18.40
CA ARG A 261 12.53 -1.08 17.27
C ARG A 261 12.35 -0.27 15.99
N ALA A 262 11.68 0.89 16.07
CA ALA A 262 11.49 1.76 14.92
C ALA A 262 12.81 2.35 14.39
N ALA A 263 13.74 2.72 15.27
CA ALA A 263 15.07 3.20 14.90
C ALA A 263 15.93 2.10 14.24
N ALA A 264 15.82 0.84 14.69
CA ALA A 264 16.49 -0.29 14.08
C ALA A 264 15.96 -0.58 12.65
N VAL A 265 14.65 -0.45 12.44
CA VAL A 265 14.05 -0.53 11.10
C VAL A 265 14.46 0.65 10.21
N ALA A 266 14.44 1.88 10.74
CA ALA A 266 14.83 3.08 10.00
C ALA A 266 16.31 3.06 9.56
N SER A 267 17.19 2.55 10.42
CA SER A 267 18.64 2.44 10.13
C SER A 267 19.00 1.22 9.26
N GLY A 268 18.05 0.31 9.01
CA GLY A 268 18.28 -0.90 8.23
C GLY A 268 19.00 -2.02 8.99
N ARG A 269 19.23 -1.87 10.31
CA ARG A 269 19.74 -2.96 11.17
C ARG A 269 18.78 -4.15 11.24
N THR A 270 17.48 -3.86 11.16
CA THR A 270 16.41 -4.85 11.16
C THR A 270 15.51 -4.64 9.95
N PRO A 271 15.12 -5.69 9.21
CA PRO A 271 14.12 -5.53 8.15
C PRO A 271 12.77 -5.12 8.73
N GLY A 272 12.11 -4.15 8.10
CA GLY A 272 10.73 -3.79 8.43
C GLY A 272 9.76 -4.92 8.11
N ALA A 273 8.68 -5.01 8.87
CA ALA A 273 7.60 -5.95 8.60
C ALA A 273 6.94 -5.64 7.25
N PRO A 274 6.51 -6.65 6.48
CA PRO A 274 5.85 -6.45 5.20
C PRO A 274 4.68 -5.47 5.32
N VAL A 275 4.60 -4.50 4.41
CA VAL A 275 3.49 -3.57 4.33
C VAL A 275 2.19 -4.37 4.08
N PRO A 276 1.14 -4.19 4.89
CA PRO A 276 -0.10 -4.92 4.71
C PRO A 276 -0.75 -4.58 3.34
N PRO A 277 -1.54 -5.49 2.75
CA PRO A 277 -2.20 -5.22 1.47
C PRO A 277 -3.17 -4.05 1.62
N HIS A 278 -3.08 -3.07 0.71
CA HIS A 278 -4.06 -1.98 0.66
C HIS A 278 -5.43 -2.54 0.28
N ARG A 279 -6.42 -2.33 1.14
CA ARG A 279 -7.82 -2.67 0.86
C ARG A 279 -8.61 -1.36 0.74
N PRO A 280 -8.86 -0.86 -0.48
CA PRO A 280 -9.69 0.32 -0.64
C PRO A 280 -11.08 0.06 -0.08
N ARG A 281 -11.72 1.11 0.42
CA ARG A 281 -13.09 1.01 0.91
C ARG A 281 -14.01 0.63 -0.24
N GLY A 282 -14.54 -0.60 -0.22
CA GLY A 282 -15.56 -1.04 -1.15
C GLY A 282 -16.90 -0.36 -0.87
N ILE A 283 -17.67 -0.11 -1.94
CA ILE A 283 -19.07 0.29 -1.85
C ILE A 283 -19.90 -1.00 -1.72
N SER A 284 -20.78 -1.07 -0.71
CA SER A 284 -21.62 -2.25 -0.52
C SER A 284 -22.69 -2.36 -1.61
N ASP A 285 -23.17 -3.56 -1.92
CA ASP A 285 -24.26 -3.75 -2.90
C ASP A 285 -25.52 -2.93 -2.55
N ALA A 286 -25.79 -2.75 -1.25
CA ALA A 286 -26.90 -1.95 -0.78
C ALA A 286 -26.70 -0.46 -1.08
N ASP A 287 -25.49 0.05 -0.83
CA ASP A 287 -25.14 1.43 -1.17
C ASP A 287 -25.12 1.65 -2.69
N GLN A 288 -24.61 0.68 -3.45
CA GLN A 288 -24.57 0.75 -4.91
C GLN A 288 -25.99 0.85 -5.51
N ARG A 289 -26.94 0.02 -5.06
CA ARG A 289 -28.35 0.14 -5.46
C ARG A 289 -28.96 1.50 -5.11
N ALA A 290 -28.58 2.07 -3.96
CA ALA A 290 -29.06 3.40 -3.57
C ALA A 290 -28.51 4.50 -4.50
N LEU A 291 -27.24 4.41 -4.91
CA LEU A 291 -26.63 5.34 -5.86
C LEU A 291 -27.21 5.22 -7.28
N GLU A 292 -27.51 4.01 -7.73
CA GLU A 292 -28.21 3.76 -9.01
C GLU A 292 -29.62 4.35 -8.97
N HIS A 293 -30.35 4.15 -7.86
CA HIS A 293 -31.67 4.75 -7.68
C HIS A 293 -31.61 6.28 -7.63
N LEU A 294 -30.61 6.85 -6.96
CA LEU A 294 -30.35 8.29 -6.95
C LEU A 294 -30.15 8.82 -8.37
N ARG A 295 -29.29 8.17 -9.18
CA ARG A 295 -29.04 8.56 -10.58
C ARG A 295 -30.34 8.60 -11.38
N ALA A 296 -31.14 7.54 -11.33
CA ALA A 296 -32.42 7.46 -12.02
C ALA A 296 -33.41 8.58 -11.59
N ARG A 297 -33.39 8.97 -10.31
CA ARG A 297 -34.22 10.08 -9.79
C ARG A 297 -33.72 11.44 -10.26
N LEU A 298 -32.41 11.69 -10.25
CA LEU A 298 -31.82 12.93 -10.75
C LEU A 298 -32.12 13.12 -12.25
N ASP A 299 -32.02 12.04 -13.03
CA ASP A 299 -32.35 12.03 -14.45
C ASP A 299 -33.84 12.32 -14.68
N HIS A 300 -34.72 11.68 -13.90
CA HIS A 300 -36.17 11.91 -13.96
C HIS A 300 -36.56 13.38 -13.69
N TYR A 301 -35.86 14.08 -12.80
CA TYR A 301 -36.09 15.49 -12.50
C TYR A 301 -35.27 16.46 -13.37
N GLY A 302 -34.50 15.96 -14.35
CA GLY A 302 -33.75 16.79 -15.29
C GLY A 302 -32.61 17.58 -14.65
N VAL A 303 -32.02 17.07 -13.56
CA VAL A 303 -30.83 17.68 -12.94
C VAL A 303 -29.65 17.52 -13.89
N ALA A 304 -28.97 18.62 -14.24
CA ALA A 304 -27.87 18.53 -15.21
C ALA A 304 -26.69 17.74 -14.62
N PRO A 305 -26.02 16.87 -15.39
CA PRO A 305 -24.84 16.15 -14.93
C PRO A 305 -23.71 17.05 -14.43
N GLY A 306 -23.69 18.33 -14.81
CA GLY A 306 -22.74 19.34 -14.32
C GLY A 306 -22.93 19.74 -12.86
N GLU A 307 -24.16 19.65 -12.32
CA GLU A 307 -24.53 20.15 -10.99
C GLU A 307 -24.10 19.19 -9.86
N TYR A 308 -23.81 17.92 -10.20
CA TYR A 308 -23.48 16.89 -9.22
C TYR A 308 -22.44 15.88 -9.71
N SER A 309 -21.90 15.11 -8.77
CA SER A 309 -21.14 13.89 -9.04
C SER A 309 -21.44 12.81 -8.01
N ILE A 310 -21.21 11.56 -8.40
CA ILE A 310 -21.38 10.39 -7.53
C ILE A 310 -20.02 9.72 -7.43
N VAL A 311 -19.51 9.61 -6.21
CA VAL A 311 -18.21 9.03 -5.80
C VAL A 311 -17.00 9.79 -6.32
N GLU A 312 -16.99 10.20 -7.58
CA GLU A 312 -15.87 10.90 -8.18
C GLU A 312 -15.89 12.39 -7.82
N PRO A 313 -14.75 12.95 -7.36
CA PRO A 313 -14.57 14.38 -7.19
C PRO A 313 -14.93 15.14 -8.46
N LYS A 314 -15.69 16.23 -8.33
CA LYS A 314 -16.04 17.08 -9.45
C LYS A 314 -16.00 18.56 -9.07
N PRO A 315 -15.17 19.36 -9.76
CA PRO A 315 -15.13 20.80 -9.57
C PRO A 315 -16.50 21.46 -9.79
N ASP A 316 -16.81 22.40 -8.92
CA ASP A 316 -18.01 23.25 -8.90
C ASP A 316 -19.34 22.49 -8.90
N ALA A 317 -19.38 21.34 -8.20
CA ALA A 317 -20.55 20.48 -8.11
C ALA A 317 -20.78 19.94 -6.69
N LEU A 318 -22.02 19.54 -6.39
CA LEU A 318 -22.32 18.75 -5.19
C LEU A 318 -21.93 17.29 -5.42
N VAL A 319 -21.07 16.74 -4.58
CA VAL A 319 -20.57 15.37 -4.69
C VAL A 319 -21.11 14.56 -3.52
N ILE A 320 -21.68 13.39 -3.83
CA ILE A 320 -21.94 12.34 -2.86
C ILE A 320 -20.80 11.33 -2.88
N GLU A 321 -20.13 11.12 -1.75
CA GLU A 321 -18.95 10.26 -1.68
C GLU A 321 -18.82 9.56 -0.33
N PRO A 322 -18.02 8.50 -0.22
CA PRO A 322 -17.64 7.94 1.07
C PRO A 322 -16.94 9.01 1.92
N ALA A 323 -17.41 9.22 3.15
CA ALA A 323 -16.74 10.15 4.07
C ALA A 323 -15.27 9.73 4.31
N PRO A 324 -14.32 10.68 4.31
CA PRO A 324 -12.94 10.41 4.66
C PRO A 324 -12.83 10.13 6.17
N GLY A 325 -12.00 9.16 6.55
CA GLY A 325 -11.79 8.77 7.96
C GLY A 325 -12.96 7.99 8.57
N GLU A 326 -14.13 8.61 8.67
CA GLU A 326 -15.32 8.01 9.27
C GLU A 326 -16.04 7.02 8.34
N ARG A 327 -16.61 5.97 8.92
CA ARG A 327 -17.47 5.05 8.18
C ARG A 327 -18.80 5.74 7.87
N GLY A 328 -19.02 6.09 6.62
CA GLY A 328 -20.29 6.66 6.16
C GLY A 328 -20.17 7.35 4.81
N TRP A 329 -21.19 8.11 4.46
CA TRP A 329 -21.35 8.84 3.22
C TRP A 329 -21.59 10.30 3.53
N GLN A 330 -20.98 11.18 2.74
CA GLN A 330 -21.18 12.62 2.86
C GLN A 330 -21.71 13.19 1.56
N VAL A 331 -22.33 14.37 1.67
CA VAL A 331 -22.68 15.21 0.53
C VAL A 331 -22.03 16.57 0.75
N GLN A 332 -21.22 17.00 -0.20
CA GLN A 332 -20.40 18.19 -0.05
C GLN A 332 -20.21 18.89 -1.39
N PHE A 333 -20.18 20.21 -1.40
CA PHE A 333 -19.79 20.99 -2.58
C PHE A 333 -18.26 20.98 -2.74
N TRP A 334 -17.81 20.66 -3.94
CA TRP A 334 -16.39 20.63 -4.30
C TRP A 334 -16.04 21.90 -5.07
N ASP A 335 -15.43 22.88 -4.39
CA ASP A 335 -14.96 24.11 -5.03
C ASP A 335 -13.76 23.81 -5.95
N ALA A 336 -13.76 24.32 -7.19
CA ALA A 336 -12.68 24.04 -8.14
C ALA A 336 -11.27 24.44 -7.65
N SER A 337 -11.18 25.47 -6.82
CA SER A 337 -9.91 26.00 -6.30
C SER A 337 -9.53 25.43 -4.94
N ARG A 338 -10.53 25.14 -4.10
CA ARG A 338 -10.34 24.83 -2.68
C ARG A 338 -10.75 23.41 -2.28
N GLY A 339 -11.38 22.66 -3.18
CA GLY A 339 -11.92 21.34 -2.88
C GLY A 339 -13.07 21.38 -1.86
N PRO A 340 -13.38 20.25 -1.21
CA PRO A 340 -14.42 20.15 -0.18
C PRO A 340 -13.99 20.88 1.10
N GLN A 341 -14.87 21.73 1.63
CA GLN A 341 -14.59 22.59 2.79
C GLN A 341 -15.49 22.26 3.99
N GLY A 342 -14.91 22.26 5.20
CA GLY A 342 -15.62 21.94 6.44
C GLY A 342 -15.83 20.43 6.63
N ARG A 343 -16.57 20.06 7.69
CA ARG A 343 -16.93 18.67 8.01
C ARG A 343 -18.46 18.53 7.96
N PRO A 344 -19.02 17.97 6.88
CA PRO A 344 -20.46 17.86 6.70
C PRO A 344 -21.04 16.76 7.60
N VAL A 345 -22.36 16.64 7.61
CA VAL A 345 -23.01 15.50 8.29
C VAL A 345 -22.63 14.21 7.56
N VAL A 346 -22.06 13.26 8.31
CA VAL A 346 -21.78 11.92 7.83
C VAL A 346 -23.01 11.03 8.02
N HIS A 347 -23.53 10.51 6.92
CA HIS A 347 -24.64 9.58 6.89
C HIS A 347 -24.13 8.15 6.96
N ARG A 348 -24.78 7.29 7.75
CA ARG A 348 -24.35 5.90 7.88
C ARG A 348 -24.42 5.11 6.57
N HIS A 349 -25.41 5.39 5.73
CA HIS A 349 -25.71 4.66 4.49
C HIS A 349 -25.85 5.61 3.29
N ALA A 350 -25.54 5.13 2.10
CA ALA A 350 -25.61 5.94 0.88
C ALA A 350 -27.03 6.43 0.59
N VAL A 351 -28.05 5.66 0.98
CA VAL A 351 -29.47 6.05 0.78
C VAL A 351 -29.84 7.34 1.51
N ASP A 352 -29.28 7.58 2.70
CA ASP A 352 -29.59 8.77 3.48
C ASP A 352 -28.84 9.99 2.93
N ALA A 353 -27.58 9.81 2.53
CA ALA A 353 -26.83 10.82 1.79
C ALA A 353 -27.49 11.14 0.44
N ALA A 354 -28.00 10.15 -0.29
CA ALA A 354 -28.69 10.32 -1.56
C ALA A 354 -29.96 11.15 -1.41
N ARG A 355 -30.74 10.91 -0.34
CA ARG A 355 -31.91 11.74 0.01
C ARG A 355 -31.49 13.16 0.33
N ALA A 356 -30.40 13.36 1.06
CA ALA A 356 -29.87 14.69 1.37
C ALA A 356 -29.44 15.44 0.10
N LEU A 357 -28.72 14.77 -0.81
CA LEU A 357 -28.31 15.36 -2.10
C LEU A 357 -29.52 15.75 -2.95
N LEU A 358 -30.50 14.85 -3.12
CA LEU A 358 -31.74 15.16 -3.83
C LEU A 358 -32.46 16.36 -3.22
N GLY A 359 -32.58 16.37 -1.89
CA GLY A 359 -33.17 17.48 -1.15
C GLY A 359 -32.45 18.80 -1.45
N GLN A 360 -31.13 18.84 -1.35
CA GLN A 360 -30.35 20.05 -1.62
C GLN A 360 -30.47 20.54 -3.07
N LEU A 361 -30.40 19.63 -4.04
CA LEU A 361 -30.48 20.00 -5.46
C LEU A 361 -31.87 20.49 -5.86
N LEU A 362 -32.94 19.92 -5.30
CA LEU A 362 -34.33 20.20 -5.66
C LEU A 362 -35.00 21.28 -4.78
N TRP A 363 -34.26 21.88 -3.84
CA TRP A 363 -34.82 22.89 -2.93
C TRP A 363 -34.80 24.32 -3.52
N ASP A 364 -33.97 24.60 -4.53
CA ASP A 364 -33.79 25.95 -5.08
C ASP A 364 -34.79 26.24 -6.23
N ASP A 365 -35.76 27.11 -5.98
CA ASP A 365 -36.80 27.57 -6.93
C ASP A 365 -36.22 28.19 -8.23
N GLY A 366 -35.03 28.80 -8.16
CA GLY A 366 -34.37 29.42 -9.31
C GLY A 366 -33.81 28.39 -10.30
N GLN A 367 -33.25 27.31 -9.76
CA GLN A 367 -32.79 26.14 -10.53
C GLN A 367 -33.99 25.40 -11.13
N ASP A 368 -35.11 25.31 -10.41
CA ASP A 368 -36.33 24.66 -10.89
C ASP A 368 -36.97 25.39 -12.08
N SER A 369 -36.96 26.72 -12.09
CA SER A 369 -37.42 27.49 -13.26
C SER A 369 -36.55 27.25 -14.50
N ALA A 370 -35.23 27.16 -14.31
CA ALA A 370 -34.28 26.82 -15.37
C ALA A 370 -34.42 25.37 -15.83
N ARG A 371 -34.66 24.42 -14.92
CA ARG A 371 -34.94 22.99 -15.24
C ARG A 371 -36.26 22.84 -15.96
N ALA A 372 -37.31 23.50 -15.49
CA ALA A 372 -38.60 23.55 -16.16
C ALA A 372 -38.51 24.25 -17.52
N ALA A 373 -37.65 25.26 -17.69
CA ALA A 373 -37.36 25.85 -19.00
C ALA A 373 -36.61 24.86 -19.90
N ARG A 374 -35.58 24.15 -19.43
CA ARG A 374 -34.89 23.09 -20.19
C ARG A 374 -35.82 21.94 -20.58
N LEU A 375 -36.68 21.51 -19.65
CA LEU A 375 -37.73 20.50 -19.91
C LEU A 375 -38.78 21.02 -20.89
N ARG A 376 -39.13 22.31 -20.84
CA ARG A 376 -40.05 22.97 -21.80
C ARG A 376 -39.41 23.22 -23.16
N ASP A 377 -38.12 23.56 -23.23
CA ASP A 377 -37.35 23.74 -24.46
C ASP A 377 -37.07 22.39 -25.13
N ALA A 378 -36.84 21.33 -24.33
CA ALA A 378 -36.88 19.95 -24.80
C ALA A 378 -38.29 19.51 -25.26
N GLN A 379 -39.34 20.26 -24.92
CA GLN A 379 -40.75 20.00 -25.27
C GLN A 379 -41.37 21.07 -26.21
N GLY A 380 -40.61 22.05 -26.74
CA GLY A 380 -41.07 23.14 -27.62
C GLY A 380 -40.71 22.98 -29.11
N PRO A 381 -41.29 23.80 -30.01
CA PRO A 381 -42.19 23.33 -31.06
C PRO A 381 -41.61 22.24 -31.96
N ALA A 382 -42.43 21.22 -32.20
CA ALA A 382 -42.12 20.01 -32.97
C ALA A 382 -41.34 20.27 -34.27
N THR A 383 -40.03 19.98 -34.25
CA THR A 383 -39.39 19.28 -35.37
C THR A 383 -39.70 17.78 -35.26
N GLY A 384 -40.99 17.47 -35.30
CA GLY A 384 -41.55 16.12 -35.21
C GLY A 384 -41.27 15.38 -33.89
N PRO A 385 -42.07 14.37 -33.52
CA PRO A 385 -41.58 13.38 -32.58
C PRO A 385 -40.35 12.74 -33.22
N VAL A 386 -39.20 12.75 -32.52
CA VAL A 386 -38.21 11.70 -32.77
C VAL A 386 -38.89 10.42 -32.31
N ARG A 387 -39.63 9.80 -33.24
CA ARG A 387 -40.20 8.48 -33.05
C ARG A 387 -39.02 7.56 -32.77
N THR A 388 -38.94 7.03 -31.57
CA THR A 388 -38.41 5.68 -31.42
C THR A 388 -39.18 4.83 -32.42
N VAL A 389 -38.50 4.36 -33.46
CA VAL A 389 -39.16 3.51 -34.46
C VAL A 389 -39.33 2.18 -33.76
N ALA A 390 -40.54 1.90 -33.24
CA ALA A 390 -40.85 0.57 -32.76
C ALA A 390 -40.68 -0.41 -33.95
N GLY A 391 -39.88 -1.46 -33.76
CA GLY A 391 -39.67 -2.48 -34.79
C GLY A 391 -38.46 -2.28 -35.71
N ILE A 392 -37.39 -1.59 -35.27
CA ILE A 392 -36.10 -1.64 -35.99
C ILE A 392 -35.66 -3.10 -36.12
N GLN A 393 -35.40 -3.53 -37.37
CA GLN A 393 -34.90 -4.87 -37.69
C GLN A 393 -33.45 -4.79 -38.21
N PRO A 394 -32.67 -5.88 -38.09
CA PRO A 394 -31.36 -5.98 -38.72
C PRO A 394 -31.51 -5.85 -40.24
N MET A 395 -30.59 -5.11 -40.87
CA MET A 395 -30.50 -5.04 -42.32
C MET A 395 -29.93 -6.36 -42.92
N PRO A 396 -30.05 -6.58 -44.23
CA PRO A 396 -29.41 -7.74 -44.87
C PRO A 396 -27.92 -7.80 -44.51
N ASP A 397 -27.41 -9.02 -44.26
CA ASP A 397 -26.04 -9.33 -43.84
C ASP A 397 -25.64 -8.91 -42.40
N GLU A 398 -26.60 -8.40 -41.61
CA GLU A 398 -26.45 -8.16 -40.16
C GLU A 398 -26.90 -9.37 -39.33
N PRO A 399 -26.35 -9.58 -38.12
CA PRO A 399 -26.77 -10.65 -37.23
C PRO A 399 -28.23 -10.46 -36.76
N PRO A 400 -28.95 -11.56 -36.51
CA PRO A 400 -30.33 -11.49 -36.01
C PRO A 400 -30.40 -10.86 -34.60
N LEU A 401 -31.52 -10.20 -34.29
CA LEU A 401 -31.75 -9.59 -32.97
C LEU A 401 -31.65 -10.58 -31.81
N SER A 402 -31.87 -11.87 -32.05
CA SER A 402 -31.75 -12.94 -31.04
C SER A 402 -30.34 -13.08 -30.46
N LEU A 403 -29.31 -12.52 -31.11
CA LEU A 403 -27.95 -12.45 -30.56
C LEU A 403 -27.75 -11.29 -29.57
N PHE A 404 -28.81 -10.55 -29.26
CA PHE A 404 -28.82 -9.47 -28.29
C PHE A 404 -29.96 -9.68 -27.31
N ARG A 405 -29.75 -9.32 -26.04
CA ARG A 405 -30.79 -9.28 -24.99
C ARG A 405 -31.07 -7.83 -24.58
N ASP A 406 -32.10 -7.66 -23.76
CA ASP A 406 -32.47 -6.37 -23.16
C ASP A 406 -32.70 -5.28 -24.22
N HIS A 407 -33.50 -5.61 -25.24
CA HIS A 407 -33.76 -4.71 -26.37
C HIS A 407 -34.53 -3.48 -25.90
N GLU A 408 -33.94 -2.31 -26.07
CA GLU A 408 -34.54 -1.06 -25.68
C GLU A 408 -34.41 -0.03 -26.81
N PRO A 409 -35.51 0.61 -27.25
CA PRO A 409 -35.43 1.73 -28.16
C PRO A 409 -34.72 2.91 -27.47
N VAL A 410 -33.60 3.35 -28.05
CA VAL A 410 -32.79 4.46 -27.54
C VAL A 410 -32.60 5.53 -28.60
N LEU A 411 -32.16 6.70 -28.16
CA LEU A 411 -31.70 7.77 -29.03
C LEU A 411 -30.21 7.98 -28.75
N LEU A 412 -29.35 7.67 -29.73
CA LEU A 412 -27.91 7.90 -29.60
C LEU A 412 -27.64 9.40 -29.62
N PRO A 413 -27.08 10.00 -28.55
CA PRO A 413 -26.87 11.44 -28.50
C PRO A 413 -25.72 11.88 -29.42
N ALA A 414 -25.75 13.14 -29.85
CA ALA A 414 -24.62 13.77 -30.54
C ALA A 414 -23.37 13.72 -29.66
N GLY A 415 -22.21 13.50 -30.29
CA GLY A 415 -20.92 13.25 -29.64
C GLY A 415 -20.61 11.78 -29.37
N THR A 416 -21.59 10.88 -29.43
CA THR A 416 -21.36 9.44 -29.22
C THR A 416 -20.43 8.87 -30.30
N GLU A 417 -19.40 8.14 -29.89
CA GLU A 417 -18.55 7.39 -30.82
C GLU A 417 -19.01 5.93 -30.88
N VAL A 418 -19.15 5.43 -32.11
CA VAL A 418 -19.55 4.06 -32.40
C VAL A 418 -18.65 3.48 -33.48
N ASP A 419 -18.47 2.17 -33.49
CA ASP A 419 -17.66 1.48 -34.48
C ASP A 419 -18.36 0.22 -35.01
N ARG A 420 -17.86 -0.35 -36.11
CA ARG A 420 -18.35 -1.63 -36.62
C ARG A 420 -17.35 -2.31 -37.57
N HIS A 421 -17.54 -3.62 -37.75
CA HIS A 421 -16.92 -4.39 -38.83
C HIS A 421 -17.98 -4.70 -39.90
N GLY A 422 -17.89 -4.12 -41.11
CA GLY A 422 -18.89 -4.30 -42.16
C GLY A 422 -19.00 -3.15 -43.16
N ALA A 423 -19.83 -3.29 -44.21
CA ALA A 423 -20.07 -2.28 -45.23
C ALA A 423 -21.23 -1.33 -44.89
N GLU A 424 -21.21 -0.07 -45.35
CA GLU A 424 -22.10 1.01 -44.85
C GLU A 424 -23.60 0.80 -45.10
N ASN A 425 -23.97 -0.23 -45.86
CA ASN A 425 -25.36 -0.66 -46.04
C ASN A 425 -25.94 -1.34 -44.79
N GLY A 426 -25.12 -1.72 -43.82
CA GLY A 426 -25.55 -2.28 -42.54
C GLY A 426 -26.09 -1.23 -41.57
N ASN A 427 -26.73 -1.70 -40.49
CA ASN A 427 -27.26 -0.85 -39.43
C ASN A 427 -26.80 -1.24 -38.01
N LEU A 428 -25.95 -2.24 -37.83
CA LEU A 428 -25.40 -2.58 -36.52
C LEU A 428 -24.09 -1.82 -36.26
N VAL A 429 -24.03 -1.15 -35.11
CA VAL A 429 -22.81 -0.53 -34.57
C VAL A 429 -22.63 -0.90 -33.09
N TYR A 430 -21.41 -0.80 -32.58
CA TYR A 430 -21.10 -0.98 -31.16
C TYR A 430 -20.61 0.34 -30.56
N ALA A 431 -20.70 0.47 -29.24
CA ALA A 431 -19.97 1.53 -28.55
C ALA A 431 -18.48 1.45 -28.96
N ALA A 432 -17.88 2.59 -29.33
CA ALA A 432 -16.52 2.61 -29.84
C ALA A 432 -15.56 1.90 -28.88
N ARG A 433 -14.63 1.12 -29.44
CA ARG A 433 -13.63 0.30 -28.73
C ARG A 433 -14.20 -0.86 -27.91
N THR A 434 -15.44 -1.28 -28.15
CA THR A 434 -15.95 -2.55 -27.59
C THR A 434 -15.03 -3.70 -28.06
N PRO A 435 -14.38 -4.48 -27.15
CA PRO A 435 -13.49 -5.57 -27.54
C PRO A 435 -14.19 -6.62 -28.41
N ASN A 436 -13.47 -7.27 -29.31
CA ASN A 436 -14.07 -8.21 -30.27
C ASN A 436 -14.81 -9.35 -29.56
N ILE A 437 -14.25 -9.89 -28.46
CA ILE A 437 -14.86 -10.95 -27.65
C ILE A 437 -16.16 -10.52 -26.94
N ASN A 438 -16.40 -9.21 -26.79
CA ASN A 438 -17.62 -8.67 -26.22
C ASN A 438 -18.70 -8.40 -27.26
N ARG A 439 -18.39 -8.50 -28.56
CA ARG A 439 -19.36 -8.31 -29.65
C ARG A 439 -20.10 -9.58 -30.02
N SER A 440 -19.55 -10.76 -29.72
CA SER A 440 -20.16 -12.07 -30.04
C SER A 440 -20.64 -12.17 -31.49
N LEU A 441 -19.79 -11.73 -32.43
CA LEU A 441 -20.06 -11.83 -33.87
C LEU A 441 -19.40 -13.07 -34.48
N PRO A 442 -19.92 -13.63 -35.58
CA PRO A 442 -19.25 -14.68 -36.33
C PRO A 442 -17.86 -14.26 -36.80
N LYS A 443 -16.94 -15.20 -36.97
CA LYS A 443 -15.55 -14.91 -37.34
C LYS A 443 -15.44 -14.11 -38.64
N GLU A 444 -16.33 -14.39 -39.59
CA GLU A 444 -16.36 -13.75 -40.92
C GLU A 444 -16.68 -12.24 -40.84
N PHE A 445 -17.24 -11.75 -39.72
CA PHE A 445 -17.47 -10.33 -39.53
C PHE A 445 -16.17 -9.57 -39.26
N TYR A 446 -15.21 -10.16 -38.56
CA TYR A 446 -13.94 -9.50 -38.23
C TYR A 446 -12.96 -9.40 -39.42
N GLU A 447 -13.27 -10.10 -40.51
CA GLU A 447 -12.54 -9.98 -41.79
C GLU A 447 -13.09 -8.82 -42.64
N ARG A 448 -14.23 -8.23 -42.26
CA ARG A 448 -14.83 -7.11 -42.96
C ARG A 448 -14.09 -5.80 -42.62
N PRO A 449 -14.20 -4.76 -43.47
CA PRO A 449 -13.64 -3.45 -43.18
C PRO A 449 -14.12 -2.90 -41.82
N TYR A 450 -13.19 -2.37 -41.04
CA TYR A 450 -13.47 -1.73 -39.75
C TYR A 450 -13.65 -0.23 -39.95
N HIS A 451 -14.72 0.32 -39.38
CA HIS A 451 -15.06 1.73 -39.47
C HIS A 451 -15.43 2.29 -38.09
N SER A 452 -15.10 3.57 -37.87
CA SER A 452 -15.45 4.31 -36.65
C SER A 452 -16.17 5.60 -37.03
N TYR A 453 -17.22 5.93 -36.29
CA TYR A 453 -18.12 7.04 -36.56
C TYR A 453 -18.39 7.85 -35.31
N ARG A 454 -18.64 9.16 -35.49
CA ARG A 454 -19.14 10.05 -34.45
C ARG A 454 -20.52 10.55 -34.82
N VAL A 455 -21.46 10.43 -33.88
CA VAL A 455 -22.82 10.94 -34.00
C VAL A 455 -22.80 12.47 -33.95
N GLN A 456 -23.30 13.13 -34.97
CA GLN A 456 -23.40 14.60 -35.05
C GLN A 456 -24.80 15.09 -34.67
N ARG A 457 -25.83 14.29 -34.95
CA ARG A 457 -27.21 14.56 -34.58
C ARG A 457 -27.83 13.32 -33.96
N PRO A 458 -28.79 13.44 -33.03
CA PRO A 458 -29.34 12.28 -32.37
C PRO A 458 -29.92 11.23 -33.33
N ILE A 459 -29.53 9.95 -33.19
CA ILE A 459 -29.94 8.85 -34.08
C ILE A 459 -30.81 7.83 -33.34
N PRO A 460 -32.06 7.57 -33.78
CA PRO A 460 -32.87 6.51 -33.23
C PRO A 460 -32.23 5.15 -33.48
N ALA A 461 -32.12 4.34 -32.43
CA ALA A 461 -31.54 3.00 -32.48
C ALA A 461 -32.28 2.04 -31.54
N LEU A 462 -32.12 0.75 -31.76
CA LEU A 462 -32.47 -0.30 -30.82
C LEU A 462 -31.18 -0.76 -30.14
N ARG A 463 -31.03 -0.47 -28.85
CA ARG A 463 -29.91 -0.96 -28.05
C ARG A 463 -30.17 -2.41 -27.67
N GLY A 464 -29.12 -3.22 -27.67
CA GLY A 464 -29.13 -4.54 -27.07
C GLY A 464 -27.76 -4.91 -26.52
N VAL A 465 -27.73 -5.81 -25.55
CA VAL A 465 -26.49 -6.36 -24.99
C VAL A 465 -26.19 -7.68 -25.72
N ALA A 466 -25.02 -7.79 -26.34
CA ALA A 466 -24.61 -9.00 -27.05
C ALA A 466 -24.63 -10.21 -26.10
N VAL A 467 -25.32 -11.29 -26.48
CA VAL A 467 -25.35 -12.53 -25.68
C VAL A 467 -24.07 -13.33 -25.89
N PRO A 468 -23.58 -14.10 -24.89
CA PRO A 468 -22.43 -14.98 -25.09
C PRO A 468 -22.72 -16.02 -26.17
N TRP A 469 -21.96 -16.00 -27.26
CA TRP A 469 -22.14 -16.88 -28.43
C TRP A 469 -20.85 -16.92 -29.27
N PHE A 470 -20.73 -17.89 -30.19
CA PHE A 470 -19.52 -18.10 -31.03
C PHE A 470 -18.21 -18.21 -30.23
N GLU A 471 -18.24 -18.88 -29.08
CA GLU A 471 -17.10 -19.02 -28.15
C GLU A 471 -16.58 -17.69 -27.58
N GLN A 472 -17.43 -16.66 -27.57
CA GLN A 472 -17.11 -15.32 -27.07
C GLN A 472 -18.00 -14.94 -25.87
N VAL A 473 -17.47 -14.13 -24.97
CA VAL A 473 -18.10 -13.78 -23.69
C VAL A 473 -19.29 -12.81 -23.84
N GLY A 474 -19.37 -12.04 -24.93
CA GLY A 474 -20.43 -11.07 -25.16
C GLY A 474 -20.44 -9.91 -24.14
N GLY A 475 -21.61 -9.34 -23.90
CA GLY A 475 -21.80 -8.25 -22.93
C GLY A 475 -21.54 -6.84 -23.47
N GLY A 476 -21.06 -6.70 -24.71
CA GLY A 476 -20.92 -5.41 -25.39
C GLY A 476 -22.28 -4.77 -25.73
N SER A 477 -22.33 -3.45 -25.70
CA SER A 477 -23.53 -2.71 -26.12
C SER A 477 -23.53 -2.52 -27.63
N GLY A 478 -24.45 -3.21 -28.31
CA GLY A 478 -24.75 -3.04 -29.74
C GLY A 478 -25.97 -2.15 -29.95
N PHE A 479 -25.98 -1.46 -31.08
CA PHE A 479 -27.05 -0.54 -31.48
C PHE A 479 -27.44 -0.82 -32.93
N PHE A 480 -28.69 -1.22 -33.15
CA PHE A 480 -29.28 -1.28 -34.50
C PHE A 480 -29.88 0.08 -34.84
N LEU A 481 -29.28 0.80 -35.77
CA LEU A 481 -29.74 2.11 -36.19
C LEU A 481 -31.04 1.99 -37.01
N ALA A 482 -31.90 3.02 -36.95
CA ALA A 482 -33.19 3.00 -37.65
C ALA A 482 -33.09 3.01 -39.19
N ARG A 483 -31.92 3.35 -39.75
CA ARG A 483 -31.57 3.34 -41.17
C ARG A 483 -30.12 2.87 -41.34
N SER A 484 -29.66 2.71 -42.57
CA SER A 484 -28.28 2.25 -42.82
C SER A 484 -27.27 3.30 -42.37
N VAL A 485 -26.05 2.87 -42.05
CA VAL A 485 -24.94 3.78 -41.74
C VAL A 485 -24.73 4.78 -42.89
N ARG A 486 -24.83 4.32 -44.14
CA ARG A 486 -24.76 5.15 -45.35
C ARG A 486 -25.77 6.30 -45.36
N ASP A 487 -27.02 6.04 -44.96
CA ASP A 487 -28.07 7.06 -44.95
C ASP A 487 -27.76 8.18 -43.94
N PHE A 488 -27.22 7.81 -42.77
CA PHE A 488 -26.82 8.77 -41.73
C PHE A 488 -25.51 9.49 -42.05
N LEU A 489 -24.60 8.87 -42.80
CA LEU A 489 -23.43 9.57 -43.36
C LEU A 489 -23.88 10.61 -44.39
N HIS A 490 -24.80 10.24 -45.29
CA HIS A 490 -25.28 11.12 -46.36
C HIS A 490 -26.04 12.35 -45.83
N ASP A 491 -26.85 12.21 -44.79
CA ASP A 491 -27.54 13.36 -44.18
C ASP A 491 -26.71 14.11 -43.11
N GLY A 492 -25.49 13.63 -42.85
CA GLY A 492 -24.54 14.23 -41.92
C GLY A 492 -24.87 14.02 -40.45
N SER A 493 -25.75 13.07 -40.11
CA SER A 493 -26.03 12.68 -38.71
C SER A 493 -24.93 11.77 -38.14
N LEU A 494 -24.20 11.05 -39.00
CA LEU A 494 -22.92 10.39 -38.69
C LEU A 494 -21.82 11.05 -39.51
N VAL A 495 -20.61 11.07 -38.94
CA VAL A 495 -19.37 11.34 -39.70
C VAL A 495 -18.36 10.26 -39.37
N GLU A 496 -17.58 9.85 -40.36
CA GLU A 496 -16.50 8.89 -40.18
C GLU A 496 -15.28 9.56 -39.52
N VAL A 497 -14.63 8.84 -38.60
CA VAL A 497 -13.49 9.32 -37.81
C VAL A 497 -12.23 8.53 -38.17
N PHE A 498 -11.15 9.25 -38.50
CA PHE A 498 -9.85 8.67 -38.84
C PHE A 498 -8.79 9.08 -37.80
N GLY A 499 -8.13 8.12 -37.13
CA GLY A 499 -7.09 8.38 -36.09
C GLY A 499 -6.58 7.11 -35.37
N PRO A 500 -5.64 7.17 -34.42
CA PRO A 500 -5.13 5.98 -33.71
C PRO A 500 -6.20 5.24 -32.89
N THR A 501 -7.33 5.90 -32.60
CA THR A 501 -8.59 5.35 -32.04
C THR A 501 -9.40 4.52 -33.04
N SER A 502 -9.10 4.56 -34.34
CA SER A 502 -9.85 3.90 -35.43
C SER A 502 -9.24 2.56 -35.87
N ALA A 503 -8.30 2.01 -35.10
CA ALA A 503 -7.85 0.62 -35.27
C ALA A 503 -8.80 -0.33 -34.52
N PRO A 504 -9.06 -1.55 -35.04
CA PRO A 504 -9.89 -2.51 -34.33
C PRO A 504 -9.24 -2.85 -32.97
N PRO A 505 -10.02 -2.93 -31.88
CA PRO A 505 -9.49 -3.34 -30.58
C PRO A 505 -8.90 -4.75 -30.69
N GLN A 506 -7.65 -4.93 -30.25
CA GLN A 506 -7.04 -6.26 -30.14
C GLN A 506 -7.69 -7.02 -28.99
N SER A 507 -7.85 -8.33 -29.23
CA SER A 507 -8.51 -9.40 -28.46
C SER A 507 -9.03 -9.06 -27.07
#